data_AF-A0A4R2I0D1-F1
#
_entry.id   AF-A0A4R2I0D1-F1
#
_cell.length_a   1.000
_cell.length_b   1.000
_cell.length_c   1.000
_cell.angle_alpha   90.00
_cell.angle_beta   90.00
_cell.angle_gamma   90.00
#
_symmetry.space_group_name_H-M   'P 1'
#
loop_
_entity.id
_entity.type
_entity.pdbx_description
1 polymer ?
#
loop_
_entity_poly.entity_id
_entity_poly.type
_entity_poly.pdbx_seq_one_letter_code
_entity_poly.pdbx_strand_id
1 'polypeptide(L)' 'MAKKKVARKHEVRAELSNVELVKAKSSLRLEIFAIKEKLGELEVGRGAIYWFGANRQKSKRIDWTRFAEMMDELAYGKR' A
#
# COMPACT_ATOMS: atom_id res chain seq x y z
N MET A 1 13.68 30.36 -17.72
CA MET A 1 13.59 28.89 -17.93
C MET A 1 12.22 28.43 -17.47
N ALA A 2 11.40 27.86 -18.35
CA ALA A 2 10.07 27.38 -17.98
C ALA A 2 10.19 26.15 -17.06
N LYS A 3 9.61 26.20 -15.86
CA LYS A 3 9.53 25.04 -14.95
C LYS A 3 8.79 23.91 -15.69
N LYS A 4 9.49 22.82 -15.99
CA LYS A 4 8.90 21.60 -16.54
C LYS A 4 7.85 21.11 -15.54
N LYS A 5 6.55 21.21 -15.88
CA LYS A 5 5.48 20.63 -15.06
C LYS A 5 5.74 19.13 -15.00
N VAL A 6 6.22 18.63 -13.87
CA VAL A 6 6.35 17.20 -13.63
C VAL A 6 4.94 16.65 -13.61
N ALA A 7 4.56 15.91 -14.66
CA ALA A 7 3.27 15.24 -14.69
C ALA A 7 3.19 14.31 -13.48
N ARG A 8 2.10 14.44 -12.70
CA ARG A 8 1.88 13.61 -11.51
C ARG A 8 1.69 12.17 -11.96
N LYS A 9 2.76 11.37 -11.88
CA LYS A 9 2.80 9.99 -12.37
C LYS A 9 1.97 9.04 -11.49
N HIS A 10 1.96 9.27 -10.18
CA HIS A 10 1.30 8.40 -9.21
C HIS A 10 0.18 9.14 -8.48
N GLU A 11 -0.91 8.42 -8.25
CA GLU A 11 -2.05 8.87 -7.45
C GLU A 11 -2.36 7.79 -6.41
N VAL A 12 -2.60 8.21 -5.17
CA VAL A 12 -2.96 7.33 -4.06
C VAL A 12 -4.25 7.87 -3.46
N ARG A 13 -5.29 7.03 -3.39
CA ARG A 13 -6.57 7.34 -2.75
C ARG A 13 -6.66 6.58 -1.45
N ALA A 14 -7.12 7.24 -0.39
CA ALA A 14 -7.22 6.65 0.93
C ALA A 14 -8.68 6.59 1.37
N GLU A 15 -9.07 5.43 1.89
CA GLU A 15 -10.33 5.20 2.58
C GLU A 15 -10.03 4.70 3.99
N LEU A 16 -10.58 5.38 4.99
CA LEU A 16 -10.42 5.00 6.39
C LEU A 16 -11.74 4.41 6.91
N SER A 17 -11.70 3.14 7.31
CA SER A 17 -12.84 2.46 7.93
C SER A 17 -12.56 2.23 9.41
N ASN A 18 -13.45 2.70 10.29
CA ASN A 18 -13.30 2.69 11.76
C ASN A 18 -11.98 3.34 12.23
N VAL A 19 -12.04 4.65 12.52
CA VAL A 19 -10.89 5.50 12.90
C VAL A 19 -10.09 4.97 14.11
N GLU A 20 -10.74 4.21 14.99
CA GLU A 20 -10.07 3.49 16.08
C GLU A 20 -9.59 2.11 15.61
N LEU A 21 -8.28 1.98 15.31
CA LEU A 21 -7.56 0.75 14.94
C LEU A 21 -7.62 -0.40 15.99
N VAL A 22 -8.42 -0.23 17.03
CA VAL A 22 -8.52 -1.10 18.21
C VAL A 22 -9.59 -2.18 18.03
N LYS A 23 -10.61 -1.94 17.19
CA LYS A 23 -11.73 -2.88 16.96
C LYS A 23 -11.52 -3.72 15.70
N ALA A 24 -12.07 -4.94 15.70
CA ALA A 24 -12.09 -5.79 14.50
C ALA A 24 -12.66 -5.02 13.30
N LYS A 25 -12.06 -5.20 12.11
CA LYS A 25 -12.40 -4.51 10.84
C LYS A 25 -12.04 -3.02 10.75
N SER A 26 -11.19 -2.51 11.64
CA SER A 26 -10.53 -1.21 11.42
C SER A 26 -9.36 -1.41 10.46
N SER A 27 -9.39 -0.71 9.33
CA SER A 27 -8.30 -0.74 8.35
C SER A 27 -8.23 0.55 7.56
N LEU A 28 -7.00 0.92 7.20
CA LEU A 28 -6.71 1.95 6.20
C LEU A 28 -6.55 1.25 4.86
N ARG A 29 -7.38 1.61 3.89
CA ARG A 29 -7.32 1.09 2.53
C ARG A 29 -6.75 2.18 1.61
N LEU A 30 -5.75 1.81 0.82
CA LEU A 30 -5.13 2.69 -0.17
C LEU A 30 -5.30 2.07 -1.56
N GLU A 31 -5.92 2.78 -2.47
CA GLU A 31 -5.86 2.45 -3.89
C GLU A 31 -4.67 3.18 -4.53
N ILE A 32 -3.81 2.44 -5.23
CA ILE A 32 -2.57 2.97 -5.82
C ILE A 32 -2.71 2.94 -7.34
N PHE A 33 -2.46 4.08 -7.98
CA PHE A 33 -2.51 4.26 -9.42
C PHE A 33 -1.20 4.82 -9.96
N ALA A 34 -0.85 4.43 -11.19
CA ALA A 34 0.20 5.04 -11.99
C ALA A 34 -0.36 5.38 -13.38
N ILE A 35 -0.21 6.63 -13.82
CA ILE A 35 -0.66 7.08 -15.15
C ILE A 35 -2.15 6.70 -15.37
N LYS A 36 -2.98 6.91 -14.34
CA LYS A 36 -4.41 6.55 -14.29
C LYS A 36 -4.74 5.05 -14.32
N GLU A 37 -3.75 4.16 -14.37
CA GLU A 37 -3.95 2.72 -14.25
C GLU A 37 -3.81 2.27 -12.79
N LYS A 38 -4.75 1.47 -12.30
CA LYS A 38 -4.67 0.91 -10.93
C LYS A 38 -3.51 -0.09 -10.90
N LEU A 39 -2.54 0.12 -10.01
CA LEU A 39 -1.48 -0.82 -9.72
C LEU A 39 -1.94 -1.90 -8.74
N GLY A 40 -2.76 -1.49 -7.77
CA GLY A 40 -3.31 -2.38 -6.77
C GLY A 40 -3.91 -1.62 -5.60
N GLU A 41 -4.22 -2.37 -4.55
CA GLU A 41 -4.81 -1.87 -3.34
C GLU A 41 -4.07 -2.44 -2.12
N LEU A 42 -3.80 -1.57 -1.16
CA LEU A 42 -3.14 -1.88 0.10
C LEU A 42 -4.14 -1.72 1.22
N GLU A 43 -4.41 -2.78 1.96
CA GLU A 43 -5.18 -2.67 3.21
C GLU A 43 -4.25 -2.87 4.40
N VAL A 44 -4.18 -1.86 5.26
CA VAL A 44 -3.39 -1.86 6.49
C VAL A 44 -4.32 -2.15 7.65
N GLY A 45 -4.23 -3.36 8.20
CA GLY A 45 -4.95 -3.77 9.40
C GLY A 45 -4.02 -3.95 10.59
N ARG A 46 -4.58 -4.20 11.78
CA ARG A 46 -3.80 -4.34 13.03
C ARG A 46 -2.73 -5.43 13.00
N GLY A 47 -2.96 -6.55 12.34
CA GLY A 47 -2.05 -7.72 12.40
C GLY A 47 -1.27 -8.00 11.12
N ALA A 48 -1.62 -7.34 10.01
CA ALA A 48 -1.04 -7.61 8.71
C ALA A 48 -1.41 -6.50 7.72
N ILE A 49 -0.64 -6.45 6.64
CA ILE A 49 -0.99 -5.78 5.41
C ILE A 49 -1.57 -6.80 4.43
N TYR A 50 -2.56 -6.38 3.65
CA TYR A 50 -3.08 -7.13 2.52
C TYR A 50 -2.80 -6.37 1.23
N TRP A 51 -2.17 -7.05 0.28
CA TRP A 51 -1.95 -6.52 -1.06
C TRP A 51 -2.86 -7.19 -2.08
N PHE A 52 -3.60 -6.37 -2.82
CA PHE A 52 -4.46 -6.78 -3.93
C PHE A 52 -3.90 -6.17 -5.22
N GLY A 53 -3.04 -6.92 -5.93
CA GLY A 53 -2.51 -6.45 -7.22
C GLY A 53 -3.62 -6.35 -8.27
N ALA A 54 -3.61 -5.31 -9.10
CA ALA A 54 -4.70 -5.02 -10.04
C ALA A 54 -5.06 -6.19 -10.98
N ASN A 55 -4.08 -7.02 -11.35
CA ASN A 55 -4.26 -8.18 -12.22
C ASN A 55 -4.15 -9.52 -11.45
N ARG A 56 -4.47 -9.54 -10.16
CA ARG A 56 -4.37 -10.74 -9.31
C ARG A 56 -5.72 -11.10 -8.72
N GLN A 57 -6.11 -12.37 -8.86
CA GLN A 57 -7.37 -12.89 -8.31
C GLN A 57 -7.35 -13.09 -6.79
N LYS A 58 -6.16 -13.25 -6.19
CA LYS A 58 -6.01 -13.50 -4.75
C LYS A 58 -5.17 -12.41 -4.11
N SER A 59 -5.60 -11.94 -2.95
CA SER A 59 -4.80 -11.06 -2.11
C SER A 59 -3.65 -11.81 -1.46
N LYS A 60 -2.61 -11.06 -1.09
CA LYS A 60 -1.49 -11.57 -0.30
C LYS A 60 -1.50 -10.88 1.05
N ARG A 61 -1.63 -11.70 2.10
CA ARG A 61 -1.46 -11.27 3.50
C ARG A 61 0.02 -11.32 3.84
N ILE A 62 0.54 -10.23 4.40
CA ILE A 62 1.91 -10.09 4.89
C ILE A 62 1.80 -9.61 6.33
N ASP A 63 2.21 -10.44 7.30
CA ASP A 63 2.27 -10.01 8.69
C ASP A 63 3.37 -8.95 8.90
N TRP A 64 3.33 -8.29 10.06
CA TRP A 64 4.23 -7.17 10.33
C TRP A 64 5.70 -7.53 10.40
N THR A 65 6.03 -8.71 10.92
CA THR A 65 7.42 -9.19 10.97
C THR A 65 7.94 -9.37 9.55
N ARG A 66 7.18 -10.07 8.71
CA ARG A 66 7.58 -10.29 7.31
C ARG A 66 7.64 -8.99 6.51
N PHE A 67 6.72 -8.06 6.76
CA PHE A 67 6.75 -6.75 6.14
C PHE A 67 8.03 -5.98 6.51
N ALA A 68 8.39 -5.95 7.80
CA ALA A 68 9.60 -5.29 8.25
C ALA A 68 10.86 -5.89 7.61
N GLU A 69 10.98 -7.22 7.57
CA GLU A 69 12.08 -7.90 6.88
C GLU A 69 12.20 -7.49 5.40
N MET A 70 11.08 -7.45 4.68
CA MET A 70 11.06 -7.06 3.26
C MET A 70 11.48 -5.61 3.07
N MET A 71 11.03 -4.71 3.96
CA MET A 71 11.39 -3.29 3.90
C MET A 71 12.86 -3.06 4.26
N ASP A 72 13.37 -3.76 5.27
CA ASP A 72 14.78 -3.70 5.67
C ASP A 72 15.68 -4.20 4.54
N GLU A 73 15.32 -5.31 3.89
CA GLU A 73 16.04 -5.83 2.73
C GLU A 73 16.06 -4.82 1.57
N LEU A 74 14.93 -4.16 1.29
CA LEU A 74 14.83 -3.16 0.22
C LEU A 74 15.58 -1.86 0.53
N ALA A 75 15.55 -1.40 1.80
CA ALA A 75 16.10 -0.13 2.20
C ALA A 75 17.60 -0.21 2.53
N TYR A 76 18.04 -1.32 3.12
CA TYR A 76 19.38 -1.47 3.68
C TYR A 76 20.17 -2.65 3.09
N GLY A 77 19.53 -3.49 2.28
CA GLY A 77 20.13 -4.69 1.69
C GLY A 77 20.03 -5.92 2.60
N LYS A 78 20.50 -7.06 2.10
CA LYS A 78 20.65 -8.27 2.92
C LYS A 78 21.80 -8.08 3.90
N ARG A 79 21.55 -8.36 5.18
CA ARG A 79 22.62 -8.64 6.13
C ARG A 79 23.38 -9.90 5.75
#